data_AF-A0A8J3BNC3-F1
#
_entry.id   AF-A0A8J3BNC3-F1
#
_cell.length_a   1.000
_cell.length_b   1.000
_cell.length_c   1.000
_cell.angle_alpha   90.00
_cell.angle_beta   90.00
_cell.angle_gamma   90.00
#
_symmetry.space_group_name_H-M   'P 1'
#
loop_
_entity.id
_entity.type
_entity.pdbx_description
1 polymer ?
#
loop_
_entity_poly.entity_id
_entity_poly.type
_entity_poly.pdbx_seq_one_letter_code
_entity_poly.pdbx_strand_id
1 'polypeptide(L)'
;MFFLSIIKMNYQDEIKQFVIKGYKNVHKSYLTKANGIELINREENFITIPQSDFKYHKRAGSFKSSQAFAYNIFSGIQNRNSKFEFPMPVFTSDAKIDFMMENVESNTIELYEVKAFEIVDNDNIEFVDKYYKLDKYRNQELAQDFIFFLNKTVQNFEGKIIYGGGIKQLCSHLLGILNIMNNKEYQSKKIKLFSLCFDNCFTSEFREDLESYRNAIKEFKVLVDEFLFKYNLQSRIEYYGFLSAYEYINKKRKLIGEENYNYVLKRYYYKYQG
;
A
#
# COMPACT_ATOMS: atom_id res chain seq x y z
N MET A 1 -7.92 18.70 46.30
CA MET A 1 -7.79 18.86 44.83
C MET A 1 -7.21 17.55 44.30
N PHE A 2 -8.05 16.65 43.79
CA PHE A 2 -7.57 15.42 43.17
C PHE A 2 -7.20 15.75 41.72
N PHE A 3 -5.90 15.77 41.41
CA PHE A 3 -5.45 15.71 40.03
C PHE A 3 -5.77 14.30 39.53
N LEU A 4 -6.90 14.16 38.82
CA LEU A 4 -7.10 13.03 37.92
C LEU A 4 -6.02 13.15 36.85
N SER A 5 -4.91 12.42 37.01
CA SER A 5 -3.99 12.20 35.90
C SER A 5 -4.80 11.49 34.83
N ILE A 6 -5.10 12.18 33.74
CA ILE A 6 -5.60 11.55 32.53
C ILE A 6 -4.47 10.62 32.08
N ILE A 7 -4.59 9.33 32.39
CA ILE A 7 -3.68 8.31 31.87
C ILE A 7 -3.93 8.31 30.36
N LYS A 8 -3.04 8.98 29.61
CA LYS A 8 -3.06 8.95 28.15
C LYS A 8 -2.89 7.48 27.75
N MET A 9 -3.84 6.95 26.99
CA MET A 9 -3.71 5.60 26.45
C MET A 9 -2.45 5.50 25.59
N ASN A 10 -1.82 4.33 25.58
CA ASN A 10 -0.73 4.04 24.65
C ASN A 10 -1.28 4.09 23.21
N TYR A 11 -0.52 4.68 22.30
CA TYR A 11 -0.84 4.76 20.88
C TYR A 11 -1.25 3.41 20.26
N GLN A 12 -0.59 2.30 20.63
CA GLN A 12 -0.97 0.97 20.15
C GLN A 12 -2.38 0.55 20.59
N ASP A 13 -2.81 0.96 21.78
CA ASP A 13 -4.17 0.73 22.26
C ASP A 13 -5.18 1.62 21.55
N GLU A 14 -4.82 2.85 21.19
CA GLU A 14 -5.66 3.73 20.38
C GLU A 14 -5.91 3.14 18.98
N ILE A 15 -4.85 2.64 18.33
CA ILE A 15 -4.97 1.93 17.04
C ILE A 15 -5.87 0.70 17.22
N LYS A 16 -5.64 -0.10 18.27
CA LYS A 16 -6.43 -1.31 18.55
C LYS A 16 -7.91 -0.97 18.74
N GLN A 17 -8.23 0.01 19.57
CA GLN A 17 -9.62 0.43 19.80
C GLN A 17 -10.27 0.93 18.51
N PHE A 18 -9.53 1.70 17.72
CA PHE A 18 -9.99 2.14 16.41
C PHE A 18 -10.34 0.93 15.52
N VAL A 19 -9.38 0.06 15.20
CA VAL A 19 -9.65 -1.05 14.25
C VAL A 19 -10.76 -2.00 14.73
N ILE A 20 -10.86 -2.25 16.04
CA ILE A 20 -11.93 -3.07 16.63
C ILE A 20 -13.30 -2.39 16.49
N LYS A 21 -13.39 -1.09 16.79
CA LYS A 21 -14.63 -0.34 16.66
C LYS A 21 -15.12 -0.37 15.21
N GLY A 22 -14.23 -0.14 14.26
CA GLY A 22 -14.55 -0.23 12.84
C GLY A 22 -15.10 -1.57 12.40
N TYR A 23 -14.46 -2.65 12.83
CA TYR A 23 -14.94 -3.99 12.56
C TYR A 23 -16.34 -4.25 13.16
N LYS A 24 -16.59 -3.82 14.40
CA LYS A 24 -17.91 -3.95 15.06
C LYS A 24 -19.03 -3.16 14.38
N ASN A 25 -18.71 -2.14 13.60
CA ASN A 25 -19.73 -1.42 12.83
C ASN A 25 -20.31 -2.29 11.70
N VAL A 26 -19.55 -3.22 11.15
CA VAL A 26 -19.97 -4.08 10.02
C VAL A 26 -20.33 -5.50 10.45
N HIS A 27 -19.72 -6.03 11.51
CA HIS A 27 -19.97 -7.40 11.99
C HIS A 27 -20.61 -7.40 13.40
N LYS A 28 -21.65 -8.21 13.58
CA LYS A 28 -22.40 -8.32 14.85
C LYS A 28 -21.68 -9.18 15.90
N SER A 29 -20.94 -10.19 15.46
CA SER A 29 -20.15 -11.08 16.33
C SER A 29 -18.65 -10.79 16.16
N TYR A 30 -17.92 -10.87 17.27
CA TYR A 30 -16.49 -10.60 17.32
C TYR A 30 -15.78 -11.80 17.95
N LEU A 31 -15.21 -12.67 17.12
CA LEU A 31 -14.42 -13.81 17.58
C LEU A 31 -12.95 -13.53 17.30
N THR A 32 -12.17 -13.34 18.35
CA THR A 32 -10.73 -13.05 18.25
C THR A 32 -9.90 -14.01 19.06
N LYS A 33 -8.63 -14.14 18.68
CA LYS A 33 -7.63 -14.81 19.51
C LYS A 33 -7.40 -14.04 20.80
N ALA A 34 -6.71 -14.66 21.77
CA ALA A 34 -6.43 -14.12 23.11
C ALA A 34 -5.95 -12.65 23.16
N ASN A 35 -5.31 -12.13 22.09
CA ASN A 35 -4.81 -10.75 22.01
C ASN A 35 -5.77 -9.72 21.39
N GLY A 36 -6.96 -10.13 20.91
CA GLY A 36 -8.03 -9.23 20.45
C GLY A 36 -7.69 -8.36 19.24
N ILE A 37 -6.65 -8.68 18.47
CA ILE A 37 -6.27 -7.94 17.25
C ILE A 37 -6.26 -8.80 15.99
N GLU A 38 -6.44 -10.10 16.18
CA GLU A 38 -6.53 -11.09 15.12
C GLU A 38 -7.86 -11.83 15.22
N LEU A 39 -8.50 -12.01 14.07
CA LEU A 39 -9.66 -12.87 13.92
C LEU A 39 -9.25 -14.34 14.08
N ILE A 40 -10.20 -15.16 14.54
CA ILE A 40 -10.06 -16.62 14.51
C ILE A 40 -10.05 -17.09 13.05
N ASN A 41 -11.00 -16.59 12.24
CA ASN A 41 -11.10 -16.86 10.81
C ASN A 41 -10.70 -15.61 10.02
N ARG A 42 -9.68 -15.72 9.15
CA ARG A 42 -9.15 -14.54 8.43
C ARG A 42 -10.14 -14.00 7.40
N GLU A 43 -11.00 -14.85 6.87
CA GLU A 43 -11.99 -14.56 5.84
C GLU A 43 -13.00 -13.53 6.34
N GLU A 44 -13.26 -13.49 7.64
CA GLU A 44 -14.11 -12.49 8.28
C GLU A 44 -13.55 -11.06 8.15
N ASN A 45 -12.25 -10.92 7.85
CA ASN A 45 -11.61 -9.63 7.65
C ASN A 45 -11.95 -9.00 6.29
N PHE A 46 -12.60 -9.76 5.39
CA PHE A 46 -12.91 -9.36 4.03
C PHE A 46 -14.43 -9.16 3.89
N ILE A 47 -14.84 -8.20 3.05
CA ILE A 47 -16.25 -7.89 2.78
C ILE A 47 -17.00 -9.11 2.23
N THR A 48 -16.33 -9.87 1.38
CA THR A 48 -16.79 -11.10 0.75
C THR A 48 -15.68 -12.13 0.83
N ILE A 49 -16.03 -13.41 0.68
CA ILE A 49 -15.04 -14.48 0.64
C ILE A 49 -14.22 -14.33 -0.65
N PRO A 50 -12.90 -14.11 -0.56
CA PRO A 50 -12.02 -14.10 -1.73
C PRO A 50 -12.11 -15.39 -2.55
N GLN A 51 -11.77 -15.30 -3.84
CA GLN A 51 -11.71 -16.47 -4.73
C GLN A 51 -10.73 -17.51 -4.20
N SER A 52 -10.93 -18.77 -4.56
CA SER A 52 -10.17 -19.91 -4.01
C SER A 52 -8.65 -19.85 -4.25
N ASP A 53 -8.22 -19.10 -5.27
CA ASP A 53 -6.81 -18.88 -5.61
C ASP A 53 -6.22 -17.60 -4.98
N PHE A 54 -7.01 -16.84 -4.20
CA PHE A 54 -6.54 -15.66 -3.50
C PHE A 54 -5.48 -16.02 -2.45
N LYS A 55 -4.31 -15.40 -2.57
CA LYS A 55 -3.16 -15.69 -1.71
C LYS A 55 -3.16 -14.79 -0.47
N TYR A 56 -3.66 -15.34 0.63
CA TYR A 56 -3.63 -14.63 1.92
C TYR A 56 -2.20 -14.42 2.43
N HIS A 57 -1.89 -13.19 2.81
CA HIS A 57 -0.67 -12.89 3.56
C HIS A 57 -0.75 -13.48 4.98
N LYS A 58 0.40 -13.70 5.64
CA LYS A 58 0.47 -14.21 7.02
C LYS A 58 -0.37 -13.37 8.00
N ARG A 59 -0.48 -12.05 7.73
CA ARG A 59 -1.22 -11.09 8.54
C ARG A 59 -2.67 -10.84 8.06
N ALA A 60 -3.20 -11.63 7.12
CA ALA A 60 -4.53 -11.41 6.55
C ALA A 60 -5.66 -11.37 7.58
N GLY A 61 -5.54 -12.11 8.70
CA GLY A 61 -6.52 -12.10 9.79
C GLY A 61 -6.35 -10.96 10.80
N SER A 62 -5.32 -10.12 10.66
CA SER A 62 -5.14 -8.93 11.49
C SER A 62 -6.11 -7.84 11.05
N PHE A 63 -6.79 -7.19 11.99
CA PHE A 63 -7.63 -6.02 11.66
C PHE A 63 -6.85 -4.84 11.09
N LYS A 64 -5.52 -4.85 11.23
CA LYS A 64 -4.59 -3.87 10.67
C LYS A 64 -4.15 -4.19 9.23
N SER A 65 -4.65 -5.28 8.62
CA SER A 65 -4.17 -5.79 7.33
C SER A 65 -4.40 -4.84 6.16
N SER A 66 -3.33 -4.33 5.54
CA SER A 66 -3.39 -3.61 4.26
C SER A 66 -3.96 -4.46 3.13
N GLN A 67 -3.67 -5.76 3.09
CA GLN A 67 -4.25 -6.67 2.10
C GLN A 67 -5.78 -6.73 2.22
N ALA A 68 -6.30 -6.79 3.45
CA ALA A 68 -7.75 -6.79 3.67
C ALA A 68 -8.35 -5.43 3.31
N PHE A 69 -7.68 -4.32 3.65
CA PHE A 69 -8.11 -2.99 3.26
C PHE A 69 -8.17 -2.82 1.73
N ALA A 70 -7.12 -3.23 1.02
CA ALA A 70 -7.07 -3.25 -0.44
C ALA A 70 -8.22 -4.06 -1.03
N TYR A 71 -8.41 -5.30 -0.57
CA TYR A 71 -9.49 -6.16 -1.03
C TYR A 71 -10.86 -5.51 -0.81
N ASN A 72 -11.10 -4.95 0.38
CA ASN A 72 -12.38 -4.33 0.72
C ASN A 72 -12.70 -3.10 -0.15
N ILE A 73 -11.68 -2.39 -0.66
CA ILE A 73 -11.86 -1.30 -1.63
C ILE A 73 -12.14 -1.85 -3.02
N PHE A 74 -11.32 -2.81 -3.49
CA PHE A 74 -11.22 -3.14 -4.91
C PHE A 74 -12.06 -4.35 -5.35
N SER A 75 -12.54 -5.19 -4.44
CA SER A 75 -13.22 -6.45 -4.81
C SER A 75 -14.54 -6.26 -5.56
N GLY A 76 -15.17 -5.08 -5.46
CA GLY A 76 -16.36 -4.73 -6.22
C GLY A 76 -16.08 -4.21 -7.65
N ILE A 77 -14.82 -4.01 -8.03
CA ILE A 77 -14.46 -3.57 -9.39
C ILE A 77 -14.66 -4.73 -10.37
N GLN A 78 -15.62 -4.57 -11.28
CA GLN A 78 -15.91 -5.53 -12.34
C GLN A 78 -14.99 -5.32 -13.55
N ASN A 79 -13.69 -5.57 -13.37
CA ASN A 79 -12.69 -5.53 -14.44
C ASN A 79 -11.99 -6.89 -14.54
N ARG A 80 -12.14 -7.57 -15.69
CA ARG A 80 -11.54 -8.91 -15.93
C ARG A 80 -10.02 -8.90 -15.97
N ASN A 81 -9.42 -7.73 -16.18
CA ASN A 81 -7.99 -7.52 -16.23
C ASN A 81 -7.46 -6.90 -14.93
N SER A 82 -8.19 -7.04 -13.81
CA SER A 82 -7.68 -6.70 -12.49
C SER A 82 -7.13 -7.92 -11.78
N LYS A 83 -6.12 -7.71 -10.92
CA LYS A 83 -5.47 -8.79 -10.16
C LYS A 83 -5.04 -8.26 -8.79
N PHE A 84 -5.38 -9.00 -7.75
CA PHE A 84 -4.78 -8.81 -6.43
C PHE A 84 -3.41 -9.47 -6.36
N GLU A 85 -2.53 -8.95 -5.50
CA GLU A 85 -1.20 -9.53 -5.25
C GLU A 85 -0.40 -9.73 -6.55
N PHE A 86 -0.51 -8.76 -7.47
CA PHE A 86 0.06 -8.85 -8.80
C PHE A 86 1.58 -9.02 -8.69
N PRO A 87 2.14 -10.17 -9.14
CA PRO A 87 3.55 -10.45 -8.98
C PRO A 87 4.35 -9.77 -10.09
N MET A 88 5.40 -9.07 -9.70
CA MET A 88 6.38 -8.47 -10.60
C MET A 88 7.76 -9.02 -10.25
N PRO A 89 8.41 -9.72 -11.19
CA PRO A 89 9.71 -10.30 -10.91
C PRO A 89 10.77 -9.24 -10.63
N VAL A 90 11.54 -9.43 -9.55
CA VAL A 90 12.65 -8.53 -9.18
C VAL A 90 13.98 -9.27 -9.24
N PHE A 91 14.17 -10.22 -8.32
CA PHE A 91 15.34 -11.10 -8.24
C PHE A 91 14.88 -12.56 -8.21
N THR A 92 15.18 -13.29 -7.13
CA THR A 92 14.68 -14.65 -6.84
C THR A 92 13.25 -14.66 -6.29
N SER A 93 12.71 -13.49 -5.95
CA SER A 93 11.36 -13.31 -5.43
C SER A 93 10.64 -12.21 -6.20
N ASP A 94 9.32 -12.31 -6.31
CA ASP A 94 8.47 -11.26 -6.87
C ASP A 94 8.25 -10.14 -5.85
N ALA A 95 8.25 -8.89 -6.32
CA ALA A 95 7.55 -7.81 -5.65
C ALA A 95 6.06 -7.97 -5.95
N LYS A 96 5.22 -7.91 -4.93
CA LYS A 96 3.76 -8.02 -5.09
C LYS A 96 3.14 -6.66 -4.89
N ILE A 97 2.35 -6.22 -5.86
CA ILE A 97 1.50 -5.04 -5.74
C ILE A 97 0.15 -5.50 -5.20
N ASP A 98 -0.42 -4.76 -4.24
CA ASP A 98 -1.69 -5.14 -3.61
C ASP A 98 -2.82 -5.27 -4.64
N PHE A 99 -2.92 -4.34 -5.59
CA PHE A 99 -3.92 -4.40 -6.67
C PHE A 99 -3.42 -3.81 -7.99
N MET A 100 -3.64 -4.55 -9.08
CA MET A 100 -3.41 -4.11 -10.45
C MET A 100 -4.76 -4.01 -11.17
N MET A 101 -4.93 -2.97 -11.98
CA MET A 101 -6.07 -2.81 -12.87
C MET A 101 -5.62 -2.31 -14.24
N GLU A 102 -5.98 -3.02 -15.29
CA GLU A 102 -5.77 -2.57 -16.66
C GLU A 102 -7.01 -1.87 -17.22
N ASN A 103 -6.82 -0.65 -17.71
CA ASN A 103 -7.78 0.07 -18.54
C ASN A 103 -7.40 -0.12 -20.01
N VAL A 104 -8.15 -0.98 -20.70
CA VAL A 104 -7.90 -1.36 -22.10
C VAL A 104 -8.09 -0.16 -23.05
N GLU A 105 -9.10 0.68 -22.82
CA GLU A 105 -9.42 1.84 -23.67
C GLU A 105 -8.29 2.86 -23.70
N SER A 106 -7.70 3.13 -22.53
CA SER A 106 -6.57 4.06 -22.37
C SER A 106 -5.20 3.40 -22.45
N ASN A 107 -5.15 2.08 -22.73
CA ASN A 107 -3.94 1.28 -22.79
C ASN A 107 -3.00 1.51 -21.57
N THR A 108 -3.60 1.56 -20.37
CA THR A 108 -2.94 1.94 -19.12
C THR A 108 -3.11 0.85 -18.08
N ILE A 109 -2.03 0.52 -17.35
CA ILE A 109 -2.05 -0.31 -16.15
C ILE A 109 -1.90 0.61 -14.94
N GLU A 110 -2.82 0.51 -14.01
CA GLU A 110 -2.76 1.16 -12.71
C GLU A 110 -2.35 0.13 -11.65
N LEU A 111 -1.29 0.42 -10.92
CA LEU A 111 -0.74 -0.38 -9.84
C LEU A 111 -0.95 0.40 -8.53
N TYR A 112 -1.58 -0.24 -7.57
CA TYR A 112 -1.90 0.33 -6.27
C TYR A 112 -1.15 -0.42 -5.19
N GLU A 113 -0.15 0.25 -4.63
CA GLU A 113 0.44 -0.15 -3.36
C GLU A 113 -0.38 0.48 -2.24
N VAL A 114 -0.95 -0.35 -1.37
CA VAL A 114 -1.85 0.07 -0.30
C VAL A 114 -1.10 0.13 1.03
N LYS A 115 -1.25 1.26 1.73
CA LYS A 115 -0.76 1.43 3.10
C LYS A 115 -1.92 1.78 4.02
N ALA A 116 -2.16 0.94 5.01
CA ALA A 116 -3.17 1.15 6.02
C ALA A 116 -2.51 1.57 7.33
N PHE A 117 -2.39 0.64 8.27
CA PHE A 117 -1.86 0.91 9.61
C PHE A 117 -0.36 0.70 9.71
N GLU A 118 0.31 0.22 8.66
CA GLU A 118 1.78 0.12 8.67
C GLU A 118 2.46 1.50 8.64
N ILE A 119 1.74 2.58 8.30
CA ILE A 119 2.26 3.97 8.29
C ILE A 119 2.89 4.38 9.64
N VAL A 120 2.55 3.68 10.73
CA VAL A 120 3.05 3.95 12.09
C VAL A 120 4.44 3.32 12.37
N ASP A 121 4.95 2.44 11.51
CA ASP A 121 6.22 1.73 11.72
C ASP A 121 7.39 2.57 11.13
N ASN A 122 7.83 3.59 11.85
CA ASN A 122 8.91 4.49 11.42
C ASN A 122 10.30 3.93 11.77
N ASP A 123 11.08 3.60 10.75
CA ASP A 123 12.41 2.98 10.87
C ASP A 123 13.40 3.58 9.85
N ASN A 124 14.69 3.45 10.14
CA ASN A 124 15.74 3.80 9.18
C ASN A 124 15.72 2.92 7.93
N ILE A 125 16.21 3.47 6.82
CA ILE A 125 16.34 2.75 5.56
C ILE A 125 17.67 1.97 5.51
N GLU A 126 17.57 0.64 5.50
CA GLU A 126 18.67 -0.30 5.22
C GLU A 126 18.42 -1.10 3.92
N PHE A 127 19.18 -0.84 2.83
CA PHE A 127 19.04 -1.56 1.55
C PHE A 127 20.07 -2.69 1.30
N VAL A 128 21.10 -2.76 2.15
CA VAL A 128 22.46 -3.22 1.76
C VAL A 128 22.52 -4.70 1.33
N ASP A 129 21.68 -5.58 1.87
CA ASP A 129 21.85 -7.02 1.64
C ASP A 129 21.20 -7.57 0.36
N LYS A 130 20.19 -6.87 -0.18
CA LYS A 130 19.35 -7.42 -1.27
C LYS A 130 19.62 -6.80 -2.64
N TYR A 131 19.86 -5.49 -2.72
CA TYR A 131 19.84 -4.76 -3.99
C TYR A 131 21.21 -4.45 -4.60
N TYR A 132 22.32 -4.68 -3.90
CA TYR A 132 23.65 -4.27 -4.37
C TYR A 132 24.41 -5.35 -5.15
N LYS A 133 23.75 -6.48 -5.44
CA LYS A 133 24.34 -7.63 -6.14
C LYS A 133 24.01 -7.57 -7.63
N LEU A 134 24.94 -7.03 -8.43
CA LEU A 134 24.77 -6.83 -9.89
C LEU A 134 24.33 -8.10 -10.62
N ASP A 135 24.87 -9.26 -10.26
CA ASP A 135 24.56 -10.56 -10.86
C ASP A 135 23.09 -10.99 -10.69
N LYS A 136 22.33 -10.33 -9.80
CA LYS A 136 20.90 -10.61 -9.58
C LYS A 136 19.97 -9.87 -10.54
N TYR A 137 20.44 -8.82 -11.21
CA TYR A 137 19.62 -8.02 -12.09
C TYR A 137 19.39 -8.71 -13.43
N ARG A 138 18.14 -8.74 -13.88
CA ARG A 138 17.77 -9.28 -15.20
C ARG A 138 18.29 -8.42 -16.34
N ASN A 139 18.25 -7.10 -16.17
CA ASN A 139 18.83 -6.14 -17.10
C ASN A 139 20.12 -5.57 -16.48
N GLN A 140 21.27 -6.05 -16.96
CA GLN A 140 22.58 -5.64 -16.47
C GLN A 140 22.88 -4.17 -16.79
N GLU A 141 22.39 -3.64 -17.91
CA GLU A 141 22.59 -2.23 -18.30
C GLU A 141 21.90 -1.28 -17.32
N LEU A 142 20.72 -1.66 -16.80
CA LEU A 142 20.01 -0.89 -15.78
C LEU A 142 20.51 -1.15 -14.35
N ALA A 143 21.34 -2.17 -14.12
CA ALA A 143 21.68 -2.62 -12.77
C ALA A 143 22.49 -1.56 -11.99
N GLN A 144 23.60 -1.09 -12.57
CA GLN A 144 24.46 -0.07 -11.94
C GLN A 144 23.71 1.24 -11.69
N ASP A 145 22.90 1.61 -12.67
CA ASP A 145 22.11 2.82 -12.69
C ASP A 145 20.95 2.81 -11.69
N PHE A 146 20.32 1.64 -11.51
CA PHE A 146 19.32 1.44 -10.47
C PHE A 146 19.97 1.42 -9.08
N ILE A 147 21.13 0.79 -8.92
CA ILE A 147 21.91 0.86 -7.67
C ILE A 147 22.27 2.31 -7.33
N PHE A 148 22.64 3.12 -8.32
CA PHE A 148 22.88 4.54 -8.12
C PHE A 148 21.63 5.29 -7.64
N PHE A 149 20.46 4.99 -8.22
CA PHE A 149 19.17 5.50 -7.72
C PHE A 149 18.89 5.08 -6.27
N LEU A 150 19.19 3.83 -5.90
CA LEU A 150 19.04 3.36 -4.52
C LEU A 150 19.99 4.10 -3.57
N ASN A 151 21.24 4.33 -3.97
CA ASN A 151 22.18 5.14 -3.19
C ASN A 151 21.68 6.57 -2.97
N LYS A 152 21.19 7.22 -4.02
CA LYS A 152 20.55 8.55 -3.90
C LYS A 152 19.36 8.52 -2.94
N THR A 153 18.55 7.47 -3.01
CA THR A 153 17.40 7.28 -2.11
C THR A 153 17.86 7.14 -0.67
N VAL A 154 18.85 6.30 -0.40
CA VAL A 154 19.45 6.14 0.94
C VAL A 154 19.97 7.47 1.46
N GLN A 155 20.79 8.17 0.67
CA GLN A 155 21.37 9.46 1.05
C GLN A 155 20.29 10.52 1.32
N ASN A 156 19.22 10.59 0.50
CA ASN A 156 18.14 11.54 0.69
C ASN A 156 17.40 11.34 2.03
N PHE A 157 17.38 10.10 2.53
CA PHE A 157 16.69 9.72 3.76
C PHE A 157 17.64 9.35 4.90
N GLU A 158 18.94 9.58 4.74
CA GLU A 158 19.95 9.24 5.74
C GLU A 158 19.72 10.07 7.01
N GLY A 159 19.68 9.39 8.16
CA GLY A 159 19.39 10.02 9.45
C GLY A 159 17.94 10.49 9.64
N LYS A 160 17.05 10.31 8.65
CA LYS A 160 15.63 10.62 8.78
C LYS A 160 14.87 9.40 9.30
N ILE A 161 14.13 9.57 10.38
CA ILE A 161 13.14 8.60 10.85
C ILE A 161 11.91 8.74 9.95
N ILE A 162 11.71 7.77 9.06
CA ILE A 162 10.60 7.73 8.11
C ILE A 162 10.01 6.32 8.03
N TYR A 163 9.00 6.12 7.20
CA TYR A 163 8.48 4.78 6.90
C TYR A 163 9.43 4.00 5.97
N GLY A 164 10.59 3.57 6.50
CA GLY A 164 11.67 2.96 5.73
C GLY A 164 11.27 1.66 5.01
N GLY A 165 10.37 0.87 5.61
CA GLY A 165 9.81 -0.33 4.98
C GLY A 165 9.03 0.00 3.69
N GLY A 166 8.26 1.08 3.67
CA GLY A 166 7.48 1.49 2.50
C GLY A 166 8.34 1.99 1.36
N ILE A 167 9.35 2.82 1.63
CA ILE A 167 10.27 3.29 0.59
C ILE A 167 11.00 2.11 -0.05
N LYS A 168 11.48 1.15 0.75
CA LYS A 168 12.12 -0.08 0.22
C LYS A 168 11.15 -0.88 -0.67
N GLN A 169 9.90 -1.04 -0.24
CA GLN A 169 8.86 -1.72 -1.03
C GLN A 169 8.64 -1.02 -2.37
N LEU A 170 8.50 0.31 -2.37
CA LEU A 170 8.31 1.09 -3.59
C LEU A 170 9.50 1.01 -4.56
N CYS A 171 10.73 1.01 -4.04
CA CYS A 171 11.91 0.71 -4.86
C CYS A 171 11.82 -0.70 -5.48
N SER A 172 11.36 -1.69 -4.70
CA SER A 172 11.14 -3.05 -5.21
C SER A 172 10.08 -3.11 -6.30
N HIS A 173 8.99 -2.37 -6.16
CA HIS A 173 7.94 -2.29 -7.18
C HIS A 173 8.42 -1.59 -8.43
N LEU A 174 9.17 -0.49 -8.31
CA LEU A 174 9.77 0.18 -9.44
C LEU A 174 10.68 -0.76 -10.24
N LEU A 175 11.54 -1.52 -9.56
CA LEU A 175 12.38 -2.53 -10.22
C LEU A 175 11.54 -3.63 -10.89
N GLY A 176 10.46 -4.07 -10.24
CA GLY A 176 9.50 -5.00 -10.82
C GLY A 176 8.87 -4.48 -12.11
N ILE A 177 8.44 -3.21 -12.13
CA ILE A 177 7.90 -2.53 -13.30
C ILE A 177 8.93 -2.51 -14.43
N LEU A 178 10.16 -2.08 -14.14
CA LEU A 178 11.25 -2.03 -15.13
C LEU A 178 11.53 -3.41 -15.75
N ASN A 179 11.41 -4.48 -14.96
CA ASN A 179 11.62 -5.84 -15.43
C ASN A 179 10.48 -6.38 -16.32
N ILE A 180 9.24 -5.89 -16.15
CA ILE A 180 8.10 -6.39 -16.93
C ILE A 180 7.74 -5.49 -18.12
N MET A 181 8.08 -4.19 -18.08
CA MET A 181 7.55 -3.20 -19.01
C MET A 181 7.88 -3.44 -20.50
N ASN A 182 8.89 -4.27 -20.79
CA ASN A 182 9.30 -4.61 -22.15
C ASN A 182 8.79 -5.99 -22.60
N ASN A 183 8.09 -6.73 -21.74
CA ASN A 183 7.40 -7.95 -22.16
C ASN A 183 6.29 -7.59 -23.16
N LYS A 184 6.04 -8.47 -24.13
CA LYS A 184 5.03 -8.25 -25.19
C LYS A 184 3.66 -7.80 -24.67
N GLU A 185 3.25 -8.31 -23.52
CA GLU A 185 1.98 -7.97 -22.86
C GLU A 185 1.90 -6.53 -22.35
N TYR A 186 3.05 -5.92 -22.02
CA TYR A 186 3.16 -4.62 -21.34
C TYR A 186 3.86 -3.55 -22.19
N GLN A 187 4.54 -3.93 -23.27
CA GLN A 187 5.40 -3.06 -24.07
C GLN A 187 4.70 -1.81 -24.64
N SER A 188 3.43 -1.92 -25.02
CA SER A 188 2.67 -0.78 -25.52
C SER A 188 1.99 0.03 -24.42
N LYS A 189 1.94 -0.48 -23.18
CA LYS A 189 1.13 0.09 -22.10
C LYS A 189 1.86 1.19 -21.34
N LYS A 190 1.09 2.17 -20.87
CA LYS A 190 1.51 3.11 -19.82
C LYS A 190 1.27 2.48 -18.46
N ILE A 191 2.22 2.60 -17.54
CA ILE A 191 2.14 2.05 -16.18
C ILE A 191 2.10 3.22 -15.19
N LYS A 192 1.09 3.23 -14.33
CA LYS A 192 0.91 4.21 -13.26
C LYS A 192 1.03 3.50 -11.92
N LEU A 193 1.92 3.97 -11.06
CA LEU A 193 2.07 3.46 -9.70
C LEU A 193 1.54 4.48 -8.69
N PHE A 194 0.68 4.04 -7.79
CA PHE A 194 0.08 4.84 -6.74
C PHE A 194 0.42 4.27 -5.36
N SER A 195 0.68 5.15 -4.40
CA SER A 195 0.70 4.80 -2.98
C SER A 195 -0.65 5.18 -2.36
N LEU A 196 -1.61 4.26 -2.37
CA LEU A 196 -2.95 4.47 -1.83
C LEU A 196 -2.93 4.32 -0.31
N CYS A 197 -3.16 5.41 0.41
CA CYS A 197 -2.93 5.49 1.84
C CYS A 197 -4.22 5.69 2.61
N PHE A 198 -4.44 4.89 3.65
CA PHE A 198 -5.47 5.13 4.65
C PHE A 198 -5.19 6.45 5.38
N ASP A 199 -6.21 7.32 5.42
CA ASP A 199 -6.05 8.70 5.84
C ASP A 199 -7.11 9.18 6.85
N ASN A 200 -7.79 8.26 7.54
CA ASN A 200 -8.67 8.62 8.64
C ASN A 200 -7.85 8.83 9.93
N CYS A 201 -7.58 10.08 10.27
CA CYS A 201 -6.85 10.42 11.49
C CYS A 201 -7.69 10.14 12.74
N PHE A 202 -7.32 9.14 13.53
CA PHE A 202 -8.00 8.77 14.79
C PHE A 202 -7.28 9.27 16.05
N THR A 203 -6.02 9.68 15.94
CA THR A 203 -5.22 10.31 17.01
C THR A 203 -4.36 11.44 16.43
N SER A 204 -3.77 12.27 17.31
CA SER A 204 -2.78 13.27 16.89
C SER A 204 -1.50 12.61 16.37
N GLU A 205 -1.05 11.55 17.02
CA GLU A 205 0.16 10.80 16.65
C GLU A 205 0.02 10.16 15.26
N PHE A 206 -1.13 9.54 14.95
CA PHE A 206 -1.37 9.01 13.60
C PHE A 206 -1.42 10.10 12.53
N ARG A 207 -1.90 11.30 12.87
CA ARG A 207 -1.88 12.43 11.94
C ARG A 207 -0.45 12.86 11.62
N GLU A 208 0.41 12.91 12.63
CA GLU A 208 1.83 13.23 12.47
C GLU A 208 2.55 12.16 11.64
N ASP A 209 2.33 10.87 11.92
CA ASP A 209 2.87 9.75 11.13
C ASP A 209 2.41 9.82 9.66
N LEU A 210 1.12 10.06 9.43
CA LEU A 210 0.55 10.16 8.09
C LEU A 210 1.15 11.33 7.29
N GLU A 211 1.34 12.48 7.95
CA GLU A 211 1.93 13.65 7.31
C GLU A 211 3.44 13.45 7.05
N SER A 212 4.15 12.82 7.98
CA SER A 212 5.55 12.40 7.78
C SER A 212 5.66 11.47 6.56
N TYR A 213 4.79 10.47 6.46
CA TYR A 213 4.78 9.55 5.33
C TYR A 213 4.43 10.24 4.01
N ARG A 214 3.44 11.13 4.01
CA ARG A 214 3.10 11.95 2.83
C ARG A 214 4.30 12.75 2.34
N ASN A 215 5.05 13.38 3.25
CA ASN A 215 6.25 14.15 2.91
C ASN A 215 7.37 13.25 2.38
N ALA A 216 7.62 12.09 3.00
CA ALA A 216 8.58 11.12 2.51
C ALA A 216 8.24 10.63 1.09
N ILE A 217 6.97 10.37 0.81
CA ILE A 217 6.50 9.94 -0.51
C ILE A 217 6.62 11.06 -1.55
N LYS A 218 6.41 12.31 -1.16
CA LYS A 218 6.63 13.47 -2.03
C LYS A 218 8.11 13.60 -2.40
N GLU A 219 9.02 13.48 -1.43
CA GLU A 219 10.47 13.48 -1.69
C GLU A 219 10.88 12.30 -2.58
N PHE A 220 10.38 11.09 -2.28
CA PHE A 220 10.66 9.90 -3.06
C PHE A 220 10.17 10.03 -4.51
N LYS A 221 9.01 10.67 -4.73
CA LYS A 221 8.51 10.94 -6.09
C LYS A 221 9.48 11.77 -6.91
N VAL A 222 10.12 12.80 -6.33
CA VAL A 222 11.12 13.60 -7.03
C VAL A 222 12.27 12.72 -7.52
N LEU A 223 12.79 11.83 -6.65
CA LEU A 223 13.86 10.90 -7.01
C LEU A 223 13.45 9.93 -8.13
N VAL A 224 12.22 9.44 -8.09
CA VAL A 224 11.68 8.55 -9.15
C VAL A 224 11.51 9.30 -10.47
N ASP A 225 10.97 10.51 -10.44
CA ASP A 225 10.78 11.32 -11.65
C ASP A 225 12.13 11.66 -12.30
N GLU A 226 13.15 12.05 -11.52
CA GLU A 226 14.52 12.25 -12.00
C GLU A 226 15.09 10.98 -12.66
N PHE A 227 14.93 9.84 -12.00
CA PHE A 227 15.38 8.55 -12.52
C PHE A 227 14.69 8.23 -13.85
N LEU A 228 13.36 8.30 -13.90
CA LEU A 228 12.60 7.97 -15.11
C LEU A 228 12.92 8.92 -16.26
N PHE A 229 13.13 10.21 -15.98
CA PHE A 229 13.53 11.19 -16.97
C PHE A 229 14.90 10.85 -17.58
N LYS A 230 15.89 10.47 -16.77
CA LYS A 230 17.24 10.09 -17.24
C LYS A 230 17.20 8.98 -18.31
N TYR A 231 16.26 8.05 -18.22
CA TYR A 231 16.13 6.93 -19.17
C TYR A 231 15.02 7.10 -20.21
N ASN A 232 14.43 8.29 -20.33
CA ASN A 232 13.30 8.56 -21.23
C ASN A 232 12.09 7.64 -20.98
N LEU A 233 11.84 7.28 -19.71
CA LEU A 233 10.75 6.38 -19.32
C LEU A 233 9.50 7.10 -18.81
N GLN A 234 9.54 8.43 -18.64
CA GLN A 234 8.45 9.26 -18.09
C GLN A 234 7.15 9.24 -18.92
N SER A 235 7.24 8.91 -20.22
CA SER A 235 6.05 8.72 -21.06
C SER A 235 5.37 7.37 -20.81
N ARG A 236 6.13 6.38 -20.31
CA ARG A 236 5.70 4.99 -20.12
C ARG A 236 5.42 4.64 -18.67
N ILE A 237 6.14 5.20 -17.73
CA ILE A 237 5.99 4.95 -16.30
C ILE A 237 5.75 6.29 -15.61
N GLU A 238 4.79 6.31 -14.70
CA GLU A 238 4.50 7.47 -13.87
C GLU A 238 4.23 7.03 -12.43
N TYR A 239 5.01 7.55 -11.47
CA TYR A 239 4.73 7.37 -10.05
C TYR A 239 3.97 8.58 -9.52
N TYR A 240 2.74 8.38 -9.06
CA TYR A 240 1.85 9.45 -8.61
C TYR A 240 2.08 9.86 -7.16
N GLY A 241 2.85 9.09 -6.39
CA GLY A 241 3.05 9.36 -4.96
C GLY A 241 1.82 9.06 -4.12
N PHE A 242 1.61 9.89 -3.10
CA PHE A 242 0.56 9.71 -2.09
C PHE A 242 -0.82 9.94 -2.69
N LEU A 243 -1.70 8.96 -2.53
CA LEU A 243 -3.10 9.02 -2.93
C LEU A 243 -3.97 8.75 -1.69
N SER A 244 -4.78 9.72 -1.30
CA SER A 244 -5.77 9.55 -0.22
C SER A 244 -6.77 8.45 -0.57
N ALA A 245 -6.88 7.44 0.29
CA ALA A 245 -7.88 6.40 0.12
C ALA A 245 -9.29 6.97 0.22
N TYR A 246 -9.57 7.88 1.17
CA TYR A 246 -10.87 8.51 1.28
C TYR A 246 -11.27 9.26 0.00
N GLU A 247 -10.39 10.08 -0.57
CA GLU A 247 -10.66 10.78 -1.81
C GLU A 247 -10.87 9.82 -2.97
N TYR A 248 -10.03 8.80 -3.10
CA TYR A 248 -10.15 7.78 -4.13
C TYR A 248 -11.53 7.10 -4.08
N ILE A 249 -11.91 6.58 -2.90
CA ILE A 249 -13.16 5.87 -2.66
C ILE A 249 -14.37 6.75 -3.05
N ASN A 250 -14.37 8.02 -2.66
CA ASN A 250 -15.48 8.92 -2.99
C ASN A 250 -15.52 9.30 -4.47
N LYS A 251 -14.36 9.61 -5.09
CA LYS A 251 -14.28 9.94 -6.52
C LYS A 251 -14.60 8.73 -7.41
N LYS A 252 -14.35 7.51 -6.93
CA LYS A 252 -14.50 6.26 -7.69
C LYS A 252 -15.67 5.40 -7.23
N ARG A 253 -16.63 5.94 -6.46
CA ARG A 253 -17.81 5.20 -5.93
C ARG A 253 -18.47 4.28 -6.95
N LYS A 254 -18.74 4.80 -8.16
CA LYS A 254 -19.38 4.00 -9.24
C LYS A 254 -18.53 2.81 -9.68
N LEU A 255 -17.20 3.00 -9.76
CA LEU A 255 -16.27 1.97 -10.21
C LEU A 255 -16.12 0.85 -9.16
N ILE A 256 -16.00 1.22 -7.88
CA ILE A 256 -15.80 0.25 -6.79
C ILE A 256 -17.07 -0.51 -6.40
N GLY A 257 -18.25 0.01 -6.77
CA GLY A 257 -19.53 -0.57 -6.40
C GLY A 257 -20.05 -0.08 -5.05
N GLU A 258 -21.37 -0.02 -4.91
CA GLU A 258 -22.04 0.56 -3.73
C GLU A 258 -21.81 -0.26 -2.45
N GLU A 259 -21.80 -1.59 -2.55
CA GLU A 259 -21.57 -2.48 -1.41
C GLU A 259 -20.18 -2.24 -0.80
N ASN A 260 -19.12 -2.28 -1.61
CA ASN A 260 -17.75 -1.99 -1.19
C ASN A 260 -17.60 -0.57 -0.65
N TYR A 261 -18.17 0.43 -1.34
CA TYR A 261 -18.17 1.81 -0.88
C TYR A 261 -18.76 1.94 0.53
N ASN A 262 -19.96 1.39 0.75
CA ASN A 262 -20.65 1.46 2.03
C ASN A 262 -19.90 0.69 3.12
N TYR A 263 -19.42 -0.51 2.80
CA TYR A 263 -18.64 -1.33 3.73
C TYR A 263 -17.38 -0.60 4.19
N VAL A 264 -16.59 -0.08 3.25
CA VAL A 264 -15.32 0.59 3.56
C VAL A 264 -15.56 1.87 4.37
N LEU A 265 -16.55 2.68 4.01
CA LEU A 265 -16.88 3.88 4.77
C LEU A 265 -17.33 3.56 6.20
N LYS A 266 -18.16 2.52 6.37
CA LYS A 266 -18.66 2.11 7.68
C LYS A 266 -17.54 1.53 8.56
N ARG A 267 -16.69 0.69 7.96
CA ARG A 267 -15.63 -0.03 8.64
C ARG A 267 -14.41 0.83 8.97
N TYR A 268 -13.95 1.66 8.04
CA TYR A 268 -12.66 2.36 8.17
C TYR A 268 -12.81 3.87 8.41
N TYR A 269 -13.95 4.47 8.04
CA TYR A 269 -14.18 5.91 8.16
C TYR A 269 -15.29 6.30 9.15
N TYR A 270 -16.02 5.31 9.68
CA TYR A 270 -17.19 5.47 10.56
C TYR A 270 -18.25 6.42 9.99
N LYS A 271 -18.33 6.44 8.66
CA LYS A 271 -19.34 7.18 7.91
C LYS A 271 -20.38 6.17 7.41
N TYR A 272 -21.63 6.62 7.31
CA TYR A 272 -22.82 5.78 7.18
C TYR A 272 -23.14 4.95 8.44
N GLN A 273 -23.94 5.57 9.32
CA GLN A 273 -24.88 4.83 10.15
C GLN A 273 -26.19 4.86 9.36
N GLY A 274 -26.64 3.70 8.89
CA GLY A 274 -27.95 3.58 8.24
C GLY A 274 -29.07 3.98 9.19
#